data_AF-A0A835WMN8-F1
#
_entry.id   AF-A0A835WMN8-F1
#
_cell.length_a   1.000
_cell.length_b   1.000
_cell.length_c   1.000
_cell.angle_alpha   90.00
_cell.angle_beta   90.00
_cell.angle_gamma   90.00
#
_symmetry.space_group_name_H-M   'P 1'
#
loop_
_entity.id
_entity.type
_entity.pdbx_description
1 polymer ?
#
loop_
_entity_poly.entity_id
_entity_poly.type
_entity_poly.pdbx_seq_one_letter_code
_entity_poly.pdbx_strand_id
1 'polypeptide(L)'
;MASAYEIRRLLKIYDDAAIAPLNRAVTMLKEVTKLISESPDKYDLTSGDAETWAEAGGLSYAENAEFPCALGERWMETLSKPGVAKAAGLDKVEWATLLKDITAYEEKLVAAELSLEVLEELTELINKLIEEAPEPEDSDEDDEDDDEDSDDE
;
A
#
# COMPACT_ATOMS: atom_id res chain seq x y z
N MET A 1 -12.26 6.72 -11.86
CA MET A 1 -11.13 5.79 -12.04
C MET A 1 -9.90 6.61 -12.31
N ALA A 2 -8.81 6.37 -11.59
CA ALA A 2 -7.54 7.04 -11.84
C ALA A 2 -6.96 6.59 -13.20
N SER A 3 -6.25 7.48 -13.89
CA SER A 3 -5.55 7.16 -15.14
C SER A 3 -4.09 6.80 -14.88
N ALA A 4 -3.39 6.20 -15.85
CA ALA A 4 -1.94 5.96 -15.74
C ALA A 4 -1.14 7.26 -15.49
N TYR A 5 -1.62 8.40 -16.01
CA TYR A 5 -1.06 9.73 -15.70
C TYR A 5 -1.14 10.08 -14.21
N GLU A 6 -2.19 9.63 -13.53
CA GLU A 6 -2.46 9.93 -12.13
C GLU A 6 -1.58 9.07 -11.21
N ILE A 7 -1.43 7.78 -11.53
CA ILE A 7 -0.45 6.90 -10.88
C ILE A 7 0.96 7.45 -11.07
N ARG A 8 1.31 7.84 -12.30
CA ARG A 8 2.62 8.44 -12.58
C ARG A 8 2.83 9.75 -11.83
N ARG A 9 1.81 10.59 -11.73
CA ARG A 9 1.88 11.83 -10.94
C ARG A 9 2.14 11.52 -9.48
N LEU A 10 1.49 10.51 -8.90
CA LEU A 10 1.74 10.08 -7.52
C LEU A 10 3.16 9.56 -7.36
N LEU A 11 3.64 8.68 -8.24
CA LEU A 11 5.01 8.15 -8.18
C LEU A 11 6.05 9.24 -8.37
N LYS A 12 5.83 10.18 -9.29
CA LYS A 12 6.71 11.34 -9.45
C LYS A 12 6.74 12.21 -8.20
N ILE A 13 5.60 12.45 -7.56
CA ILE A 13 5.56 13.19 -6.29
C ILE A 13 6.31 12.41 -5.20
N TYR A 14 6.23 11.08 -5.18
CA TYR A 14 7.01 10.23 -4.26
C TYR A 14 8.52 10.32 -4.54
N ASP A 15 8.94 10.23 -5.81
CA ASP A 15 10.36 10.28 -6.20
C ASP A 15 10.97 11.68 -5.99
N ASP A 16 10.22 12.73 -6.36
CA ASP A 16 10.61 14.13 -6.11
C ASP A 16 10.57 14.46 -4.60
N ALA A 17 9.90 13.62 -3.79
CA ALA A 17 9.75 13.79 -2.37
C ALA A 17 10.93 13.24 -1.54
N ALA A 18 12.16 13.59 -1.91
CA ALA A 18 13.29 13.62 -0.97
C ALA A 18 12.99 14.40 0.35
N ILE A 19 11.79 15.01 0.49
CA ILE A 19 11.30 15.86 1.58
C ILE A 19 9.92 15.42 2.14
N ALA A 20 9.15 14.48 1.54
CA ALA A 20 7.81 14.19 2.08
C ALA A 20 7.86 13.45 3.43
N PRO A 21 6.95 13.78 4.37
CA PRO A 21 6.75 12.98 5.58
C PRO A 21 6.47 11.52 5.21
N LEU A 22 7.10 10.59 5.93
CA LEU A 22 6.99 9.16 5.66
C LEU A 22 5.54 8.66 5.56
N ASN A 23 4.64 9.15 6.42
CA ASN A 23 3.22 8.84 6.36
C ASN A 23 2.62 9.13 4.97
N ARG A 24 2.94 10.29 4.38
CA ARG A 24 2.48 10.65 3.03
C ARG A 24 3.02 9.70 1.97
N ALA A 25 4.29 9.27 2.08
CA ALA A 25 4.88 8.30 1.17
C ALA A 25 4.15 6.95 1.26
N VAL A 26 3.87 6.46 2.47
CA VAL A 26 3.08 5.25 2.73
C VAL A 26 1.67 5.38 2.15
N THR A 27 0.96 6.49 2.39
CA THR A 27 -0.38 6.72 1.84
C THR A 27 -0.38 6.65 0.31
N MET A 28 0.59 7.30 -0.33
CA MET A 28 0.67 7.34 -1.80
C MET A 28 0.99 5.96 -2.39
N LEU A 29 1.89 5.20 -1.77
CA LEU A 29 2.17 3.83 -2.18
C LEU A 29 0.95 2.92 -1.99
N LYS A 30 0.19 3.05 -0.89
CA LYS A 30 -1.09 2.34 -0.68
C LYS A 30 -2.09 2.65 -1.80
N GLU A 31 -2.22 3.92 -2.18
CA GLU A 31 -3.12 4.34 -3.24
C GLU A 31 -2.73 3.75 -4.59
N VAL A 32 -1.43 3.78 -4.94
CA VAL A 32 -0.92 3.18 -6.18
C VAL A 32 -1.14 1.66 -6.19
N THR A 33 -0.78 0.95 -5.11
CA THR A 33 -0.99 -0.50 -4.99
C THR A 33 -2.47 -0.85 -5.14
N LYS A 34 -3.38 -0.10 -4.51
CA LYS A 34 -4.82 -0.31 -4.64
C LYS A 34 -5.32 -0.11 -6.07
N LEU A 35 -4.96 1.02 -6.69
CA LEU A 35 -5.43 1.36 -8.03
C LEU A 35 -5.07 0.30 -9.07
N ILE A 36 -3.87 -0.27 -8.93
CA ILE A 36 -3.36 -1.30 -9.85
C ILE A 36 -3.99 -2.66 -9.54
N SER A 37 -4.06 -3.02 -8.26
CA SER A 37 -4.73 -4.24 -7.78
C SER A 37 -6.20 -4.33 -8.24
N GLU A 38 -6.92 -3.21 -8.36
CA GLU A 38 -8.32 -3.22 -8.82
C GLU A 38 -8.47 -3.38 -10.34
N SER A 39 -7.45 -3.08 -11.14
CA SER A 39 -7.57 -3.06 -12.60
C SER A 39 -6.21 -3.14 -13.32
N PRO A 40 -5.45 -4.24 -13.20
CA PRO A 40 -4.10 -4.34 -13.77
C PRO A 40 -4.08 -4.17 -15.29
N ASP A 41 -5.09 -4.71 -16.00
CA ASP A 41 -5.22 -4.60 -17.45
C ASP A 41 -5.41 -3.16 -17.94
N LYS A 42 -5.96 -2.26 -17.12
CA LYS A 42 -6.16 -0.84 -17.49
C LYS A 42 -4.86 -0.05 -17.53
N TYR A 43 -3.78 -0.63 -17.00
CA TYR A 43 -2.46 -0.02 -16.97
C TYR A 43 -1.47 -0.84 -17.80
N ASP A 44 -1.96 -1.63 -18.77
CA ASP A 44 -1.12 -2.37 -19.73
C ASP A 44 -0.02 -3.23 -19.08
N LEU A 45 -0.19 -3.69 -17.83
CA LEU A 45 0.85 -4.44 -17.11
C LEU A 45 1.12 -5.82 -17.72
N THR A 46 0.16 -6.34 -18.47
CA THR A 46 0.23 -7.62 -19.19
C THR A 46 0.48 -7.45 -20.69
N SER A 47 0.57 -6.21 -21.18
CA SER A 47 0.75 -5.88 -22.59
C SER A 47 2.20 -5.49 -22.90
N GLY A 48 2.75 -6.06 -23.98
CA GLY A 48 4.11 -5.76 -24.43
C GLY A 48 4.28 -4.40 -25.12
N ASP A 49 3.19 -3.78 -25.59
CA ASP A 49 3.25 -2.52 -26.35
C ASP A 49 3.24 -1.27 -25.48
N ALA A 50 2.76 -1.41 -24.23
CA ALA A 50 2.80 -0.37 -23.19
C ALA A 50 2.22 1.00 -23.54
N GLU A 51 1.29 1.07 -24.49
CA GLU A 51 0.78 2.33 -25.06
C GLU A 51 0.24 3.29 -23.99
N THR A 52 -0.52 2.80 -23.00
CA THR A 52 -1.10 3.66 -21.94
C THR A 52 -0.02 4.31 -21.07
N TRP A 53 1.09 3.61 -20.78
CA TRP A 53 2.21 4.17 -20.01
C TRP A 53 3.10 5.09 -20.86
N ALA A 54 3.33 4.71 -22.12
CA ALA A 54 4.06 5.51 -23.08
C ALA A 54 3.38 6.85 -23.33
N GLU A 55 2.05 6.85 -23.54
CA GLU A 55 1.23 8.05 -23.67
C GLU A 55 1.27 8.90 -22.39
N ALA A 56 1.28 8.25 -21.21
CA ALA A 56 1.46 8.92 -19.93
C ALA A 56 2.84 9.61 -19.76
N GLY A 57 3.75 9.44 -20.72
CA GLY A 57 4.95 10.25 -20.97
C GLY A 57 6.23 9.76 -20.30
N GLY A 58 6.31 8.49 -19.90
CA GLY A 58 7.37 7.97 -19.04
C GLY A 58 8.08 6.74 -19.57
N LEU A 59 9.37 6.88 -19.86
CA LEU A 59 10.31 5.78 -20.11
C LEU A 59 11.04 5.31 -18.83
N SER A 60 10.75 5.91 -17.67
CA SER A 60 11.35 5.51 -16.38
C SER A 60 10.80 4.18 -15.84
N TYR A 61 9.67 3.74 -16.37
CA TYR A 61 9.01 2.45 -16.14
C TYR A 61 8.79 1.76 -17.50
N ALA A 62 9.79 1.81 -18.39
CA ALA A 62 9.64 1.46 -19.81
C ALA A 62 9.21 0.01 -20.06
N GLU A 63 9.27 -0.86 -19.06
CA GLU A 63 8.77 -2.22 -19.12
C GLU A 63 7.61 -2.38 -18.14
N ASN A 64 6.39 -2.38 -18.66
CA ASN A 64 5.17 -2.47 -17.84
C ASN A 64 5.12 -3.71 -16.95
N ALA A 65 5.69 -4.82 -17.43
CA ALA A 65 5.80 -6.06 -16.66
C ALA A 65 6.74 -5.93 -15.45
N GLU A 66 7.69 -5.00 -15.47
CA GLU A 66 8.60 -4.71 -14.35
C GLU A 66 8.01 -3.73 -13.34
N PHE A 67 6.88 -3.08 -13.66
CA PHE A 67 6.25 -2.10 -12.78
C PHE A 67 5.93 -2.68 -11.39
N PRO A 68 5.36 -3.90 -11.25
CA PRO A 68 5.14 -4.50 -9.93
C PRO A 68 6.43 -4.63 -9.11
N CYS A 69 7.53 -5.08 -9.74
CA CYS A 69 8.84 -5.18 -9.09
C CYS A 69 9.32 -3.79 -8.62
N ALA A 70 9.27 -2.77 -9.49
CA ALA A 70 9.66 -1.41 -9.14
C ALA A 70 8.82 -0.84 -7.98
N LEU A 71 7.51 -1.11 -7.95
CA LEU A 71 6.66 -0.71 -6.83
C LEU A 71 7.04 -1.41 -5.52
N GLY A 72 7.38 -2.70 -5.59
CA GLY A 72 7.91 -3.47 -4.47
C GLY A 72 9.21 -2.89 -3.91
N GLU A 73 10.15 -2.53 -4.78
CA GLU A 73 11.40 -1.87 -4.38
C GLU A 73 11.15 -0.55 -3.66
N ARG A 74 10.17 0.24 -4.09
CA ARG A 74 9.78 1.49 -3.39
C ARG A 74 9.19 1.24 -2.02
N TRP A 75 8.39 0.18 -1.87
CA TRP A 75 7.91 -0.26 -0.56
C TRP A 75 9.07 -0.63 0.35
N MET A 76 10.01 -1.45 -0.13
CA MET A 76 11.22 -1.83 0.60
C MET A 76 12.05 -0.60 1.00
N GLU A 77 12.33 0.30 0.07
CA GLU A 77 13.08 1.53 0.33
C GLU A 77 12.40 2.42 1.38
N THR A 78 11.08 2.54 1.31
CA THR A 78 10.29 3.36 2.24
C THR A 78 10.30 2.76 3.64
N LEU A 79 9.99 1.48 3.76
CA LEU A 79 9.79 0.80 5.03
C LEU A 79 11.10 0.42 5.73
N SER A 80 12.21 0.32 5.00
CA SER A 80 13.53 0.02 5.57
C SER A 80 14.19 1.24 6.23
N LYS A 81 13.58 2.44 6.15
CA LYS A 81 14.13 3.65 6.76
C LYS A 81 14.09 3.55 8.29
N PRO A 82 15.13 4.02 9.00
CA PRO A 82 15.11 4.03 10.47
C PRO A 82 13.94 4.84 11.03
N GLY A 83 13.25 4.30 12.05
CA GLY A 83 12.16 4.98 12.74
C GLY A 83 10.82 4.97 12.00
N VAL A 84 10.65 4.11 10.97
CA VAL A 84 9.42 4.00 10.18
C VAL A 84 8.19 3.71 11.04
N ALA A 85 8.27 2.77 11.98
CA ALA A 85 7.13 2.42 12.86
C ALA A 85 6.53 3.66 13.54
N LYS A 86 7.39 4.55 14.06
CA LYS A 86 6.97 5.80 14.71
C LYS A 86 6.55 6.88 13.70
N ALA A 87 7.27 7.02 12.59
CA ALA A 87 7.06 8.12 11.64
C ALA A 87 5.90 7.88 10.67
N ALA A 88 5.50 6.62 10.45
CA ALA A 88 4.31 6.27 9.69
C ALA A 88 3.04 6.61 10.49
N GLY A 89 3.10 6.48 11.82
CA GLY A 89 1.97 6.76 12.71
C GLY A 89 0.83 5.78 12.53
N LEU A 90 1.14 4.53 12.16
CA LEU A 90 0.18 3.45 12.00
C LEU A 90 0.19 2.54 13.22
N ASP A 91 -0.98 2.08 13.64
CA ASP A 91 -1.14 1.05 14.68
C ASP A 91 -0.96 -0.38 14.14
N LYS A 92 -0.97 -1.37 15.04
CA LYS A 92 -0.84 -2.79 14.68
C LYS A 92 -1.89 -3.28 13.69
N VAL A 93 -3.14 -2.83 13.81
CA VAL A 93 -4.24 -3.22 12.92
C VAL A 93 -4.04 -2.64 11.53
N GLU A 94 -3.59 -1.39 11.45
CA GLU A 94 -3.30 -0.72 10.19
C GLU A 94 -2.11 -1.34 9.45
N TRP A 95 -1.06 -1.73 10.17
CA TRP A 95 0.07 -2.47 9.59
C TRP A 95 -0.33 -3.88 9.14
N ALA A 96 -1.13 -4.60 9.93
CA ALA A 96 -1.64 -5.91 9.54
C ALA A 96 -2.56 -5.81 8.31
N THR A 97 -3.34 -4.74 8.21
CA THR A 97 -4.17 -4.44 7.03
C THR A 97 -3.30 -4.18 5.82
N LEU A 98 -2.22 -3.39 5.96
CA LEU A 98 -1.27 -3.16 4.86
C LEU A 98 -0.65 -4.47 4.36
N LEU A 99 -0.22 -5.34 5.27
CA LEU A 99 0.32 -6.65 4.90
C LEU A 99 -0.70 -7.47 4.08
N LYS A 100 -1.95 -7.53 4.57
CA LYS A 100 -3.03 -8.23 3.88
C LYS A 100 -3.28 -7.67 2.47
N ASP A 101 -3.28 -6.35 2.33
CA ASP A 101 -3.50 -5.68 1.04
C ASP A 101 -2.37 -5.97 0.04
N ILE A 102 -1.11 -6.00 0.50
CA ILE A 102 0.06 -6.34 -0.32
C ILE A 102 0.03 -7.81 -0.74
N THR A 103 -0.31 -8.74 0.17
CA THR A 103 -0.45 -10.16 -0.18
C THR A 103 -1.58 -10.38 -1.18
N ALA A 104 -2.72 -9.72 -0.98
CA ALA A 104 -3.85 -9.79 -1.92
C ALA A 104 -3.51 -9.16 -3.28
N TYR A 105 -2.61 -8.17 -3.32
CA TYR A 105 -2.08 -7.63 -4.56
C TYR A 105 -1.20 -8.66 -5.29
N GLU A 106 -0.32 -9.38 -4.59
CA GLU A 106 0.48 -10.44 -5.22
C GLU A 106 -0.39 -11.55 -5.83
N GLU A 107 -1.43 -12.00 -5.12
CA GLU A 107 -2.35 -13.01 -5.65
C GLU A 107 -2.94 -12.61 -7.01
N LYS A 108 -3.23 -11.32 -7.20
CA LYS A 108 -3.74 -10.78 -8.46
C LYS A 108 -2.66 -10.64 -9.52
N LEU A 109 -1.44 -10.28 -9.14
CA LEU A 109 -0.30 -10.27 -10.06
C LEU A 109 -0.01 -11.67 -10.58
N VAL A 110 0.03 -12.67 -9.71
CA VAL A 110 0.24 -14.08 -10.07
C VAL A 110 -0.85 -14.57 -11.03
N ALA A 111 -2.11 -14.18 -10.79
CA ALA A 111 -3.21 -14.48 -11.71
C ALA A 111 -3.04 -13.84 -13.10
N ALA A 112 -2.26 -12.77 -13.20
CA ALA A 112 -1.89 -12.06 -14.42
C ALA A 112 -0.50 -12.45 -14.95
N GLU A 113 0.11 -13.52 -14.43
CA GLU A 113 1.46 -13.99 -14.78
C GLU A 113 2.59 -12.98 -14.47
N LEU A 114 2.36 -12.11 -13.48
CA LEU A 114 3.30 -11.13 -12.93
C LEU A 114 3.67 -11.49 -11.48
N SER A 115 4.67 -10.83 -10.89
CA SER A 115 5.04 -11.02 -9.48
C SER A 115 5.65 -9.77 -8.86
N LEU A 116 5.40 -9.61 -7.56
CA LEU A 116 6.09 -8.73 -6.63
C LEU A 116 7.28 -9.51 -6.06
N GLU A 117 8.39 -9.54 -6.78
CA GLU A 117 9.57 -10.37 -6.46
C GLU A 117 10.08 -10.22 -5.02
N VAL A 118 9.84 -9.07 -4.39
CA VAL A 118 10.26 -8.74 -3.01
C VAL A 118 9.21 -9.05 -1.94
N LEU A 119 8.16 -9.81 -2.25
CA LEU A 119 7.05 -10.05 -1.32
C LEU A 119 7.52 -10.68 0.00
N GLU A 120 8.46 -11.63 -0.05
CA GLU A 120 8.96 -12.33 1.14
C GLU A 120 9.65 -11.34 2.09
N GLU A 121 10.61 -10.56 1.58
CA GLU A 121 11.33 -9.55 2.35
C GLU A 121 10.40 -8.45 2.87
N LEU A 122 9.43 -8.03 2.05
CA LEU A 122 8.45 -7.02 2.42
C LEU A 122 7.51 -7.53 3.53
N THR A 123 7.13 -8.80 3.47
CA THR A 123 6.34 -9.46 4.52
C THR A 123 7.10 -9.53 5.84
N GLU A 124 8.37 -9.94 5.81
CA GLU A 124 9.21 -9.95 7.02
C GLU A 124 9.38 -8.55 7.62
N LEU A 125 9.58 -7.54 6.78
CA LEU A 125 9.74 -6.16 7.20
C LEU A 125 8.47 -5.61 7.84
N ILE A 126 7.30 -5.83 7.22
CA ILE A 126 6.03 -5.37 7.78
C ILE A 126 5.71 -6.12 9.09
N ASN A 127 6.00 -7.42 9.20
CA ASN A 127 5.82 -8.14 10.47
C ASN A 127 6.66 -7.54 11.61
N LYS A 128 7.91 -7.16 11.36
CA LYS A 128 8.73 -6.44 12.35
C LYS A 128 8.12 -5.09 12.73
N LEU A 129 7.59 -4.36 11.76
CA LEU A 129 6.92 -3.08 12.01
C LEU A 129 5.62 -3.24 12.83
N ILE A 130 4.88 -4.34 12.64
CA ILE A 130 3.72 -4.69 13.48
C ILE A 130 4.16 -4.91 14.93
N GLU A 131 5.26 -5.61 15.18
CA GLU A 131 5.75 -5.85 16.54
C GLU A 131 6.14 -4.54 17.27
N GLU A 132 6.67 -3.56 16.53
CA GLU A 132 7.09 -2.25 17.04
C GLU A 132 5.96 -1.22 17.13
N ALA A 133 4.82 -1.46 16.46
CA ALA A 133 3.71 -0.54 16.39
C ALA A 133 2.93 -0.44 17.71
N PRO A 134 2.31 0.71 18.00
CA PRO A 134 1.39 0.81 19.13
C PRO A 134 0.19 -0.12 18.95
N GLU A 135 -0.34 -0.63 20.06
CA GLU A 135 -1.67 -1.25 20.06
C GLU A 135 -2.69 -0.22 19.54
N PRO A 136 -3.77 -0.68 18.87
CA PRO A 136 -4.87 0.22 18.54
C PRO A 136 -5.35 0.90 19.83
N GLU A 137 -5.70 2.18 19.76
CA GLU A 137 -6.37 2.81 20.90
C GLU A 137 -7.73 2.12 21.08
N ASP A 138 -7.91 1.43 22.21
CA ASP A 138 -9.20 0.88 22.62
C ASP A 138 -10.19 2.05 22.67
N SER A 139 -11.02 2.15 21.63
CA SER A 139 -12.21 3.00 21.64
C SER A 139 -13.32 2.23 22.35
N ASP A 140 -13.03 1.76 23.56
CA ASP A 140 -14.03 1.25 24.50
C ASP A 140 -14.64 2.47 25.20
N GLU A 141 -15.54 3.17 24.49
CA GLU A 141 -16.69 3.75 25.19
C GLU A 141 -17.67 2.60 25.41
N ASP A 142 -17.44 1.87 26.51
CA ASP A 142 -18.47 1.11 27.21
C ASP A 142 -19.63 2.08 27.50
N ASP A 143 -20.66 2.10 26.64
CA ASP A 143 -21.99 2.52 27.06
C ASP A 143 -22.51 1.41 27.99
N GLU A 144 -22.11 1.50 29.26
CA GLU A 144 -22.81 0.89 30.38
C GLU A 144 -24.24 1.47 30.43
N ASP A 145 -25.14 0.97 29.57
CA ASP A 145 -26.59 1.11 29.77
C ASP A 145 -26.98 0.16 30.93
N ASP A 146 -26.60 0.58 32.14
CA ASP A 146 -27.15 0.15 33.41
C ASP A 146 -28.53 0.80 33.59
N ASP A 147 -29.53 0.30 32.86
CA ASP A 147 -30.95 0.57 33.18
C ASP A 147 -31.55 -0.67 33.87
N GLU A 148 -31.12 -0.84 35.13
CA GLU A 148 -31.92 -1.51 36.15
C GLU A 148 -33.13 -0.61 36.47
N ASP A 149 -34.30 -0.87 35.86
CA ASP A 149 -35.55 -0.42 36.46
C ASP A 149 -36.56 -1.58 36.54
N SER A 150 -36.72 -2.03 37.77
CA SER A 150 -37.84 -2.83 38.23
C SER A 150 -39.11 -1.96 38.22
N ASP A 151 -40.23 -2.45 37.67
CA ASP A 151 -41.51 -2.47 38.39
C ASP A 151 -42.59 -3.24 37.60
N ASP A 152 -43.10 -4.30 38.24
CA ASP A 152 -44.52 -4.67 38.41
C ASP A 152 -45.50 -4.60 37.20
N GLU A 153 -45.87 -5.77 36.65
CA GLU A 153 -47.29 -6.23 36.46
C GLU A 153 -47.37 -7.77 36.37
#